data_AF-A0A8H7BDV1-F1
#
_entry.id   AF-A0A8H7BDV1-F1
#
_cell.length_a   1.000
_cell.length_b   1.000
_cell.length_c   1.000
_cell.angle_alpha   90.00
_cell.angle_beta   90.00
_cell.angle_gamma   90.00
#
_symmetry.space_group_name_H-M   'P 1'
#
loop_
_entity.id
_entity.type
_entity.pdbx_description
1 polymer ?
#
loop_
_entity_poly.entity_id
_entity_poly.type
_entity_poly.pdbx_seq_one_letter_code
_entity_poly.pdbx_strand_id
1 'polypeptide(L)'
;DFAYQLKADGLILDENWECLLVLCMNDTQKIWFETKLSGKNLTWQEAHDIVANKFNTLLHQLKLYAQVIHMMQKPNESLMAYIDNFLEKKMEAGCEESQALVVAFLSFLLPKHWENAYLLIAMKYGS
;
A
#
# COMPACT_ATOMS: atom_id res chain seq x y z
N ASP A 1 -3.28 -9.84 7.41
CA ASP A 1 -2.55 -10.98 6.80
C ASP A 1 -3.52 -12.06 6.32
N PHE A 2 -3.43 -12.42 5.05
CA PHE A 2 -4.26 -13.46 4.41
C PHE A 2 -4.16 -14.81 5.15
N ALA A 3 -2.95 -15.24 5.49
CA ALA A 3 -2.71 -16.49 6.23
C ALA A 3 -3.25 -16.46 7.66
N TYR A 4 -3.21 -15.28 8.31
CA TYR A 4 -3.74 -15.11 9.66
C TYR A 4 -5.27 -15.26 9.68
N GLN A 5 -5.96 -14.66 8.71
CA GLN A 5 -7.42 -14.75 8.59
C GLN A 5 -7.88 -16.19 8.34
N LEU A 6 -7.21 -16.88 7.42
CA LEU A 6 -7.43 -18.29 7.11
C LEU A 6 -7.31 -19.20 8.34
N LYS A 7 -6.28 -18.97 9.15
CA LYS A 7 -6.06 -19.72 10.39
C LYS A 7 -7.13 -19.43 11.45
N ALA A 8 -7.59 -18.18 11.53
CA ALA A 8 -8.67 -17.79 12.45
C ALA A 8 -10.00 -18.49 12.09
N ASP A 9 -10.23 -18.73 10.80
CA ASP A 9 -11.42 -19.42 10.28
C ASP A 9 -11.28 -20.96 10.31
N GLY A 10 -10.19 -21.50 10.87
CA GLY A 10 -9.95 -22.94 11.03
C GLY A 10 -9.61 -23.67 9.72
N LEU A 11 -9.26 -22.94 8.67
CA LEU A 11 -8.95 -23.50 7.36
C LEU A 11 -7.47 -23.89 7.25
N ILE A 12 -7.21 -25.03 6.62
CA ILE A 12 -5.85 -25.51 6.32
C ILE A 12 -5.33 -24.72 5.12
N LEU A 13 -4.26 -23.96 5.32
CA LEU A 13 -3.76 -23.03 4.31
C LEU A 13 -3.40 -23.72 2.99
N ASP A 14 -2.61 -24.79 3.06
CA ASP A 14 -2.14 -25.53 1.88
C ASP A 14 -3.27 -26.15 1.07
N GLU A 15 -4.42 -26.39 1.69
CA GLU A 15 -5.59 -26.98 1.02
C GLU A 15 -6.55 -25.93 0.43
N ASN A 16 -6.53 -24.70 0.94
CA ASN A 16 -7.58 -23.71 0.66
C ASN A 16 -7.07 -22.43 -0.03
N TRP A 17 -5.76 -22.21 -0.08
CA TRP A 17 -5.20 -20.96 -0.60
C TRP A 17 -5.56 -20.70 -2.06
N GLU A 18 -5.62 -21.73 -2.92
CA GLU A 18 -5.91 -21.57 -4.35
C GLU A 18 -7.26 -20.90 -4.60
N CYS A 19 -8.33 -21.43 -3.98
CA CYS A 19 -9.68 -20.90 -4.16
C CYS A 19 -9.82 -19.49 -3.59
N LEU A 20 -9.20 -19.23 -2.44
CA LEU A 20 -9.34 -17.96 -1.74
C LEU A 20 -8.53 -16.84 -2.39
N LEU A 21 -7.33 -17.15 -2.89
CA LEU A 21 -6.48 -16.14 -3.53
C LEU A 21 -7.12 -15.61 -4.82
N VAL A 22 -7.80 -16.47 -5.59
CA VAL A 22 -8.51 -16.09 -6.83
C VAL A 22 -9.65 -15.10 -6.58
N LEU A 23 -10.31 -15.16 -5.42
CA LEU A 23 -11.40 -14.24 -5.07
C LEU A 23 -10.91 -12.80 -4.91
N CYS A 24 -9.63 -12.62 -4.57
CA CYS A 24 -9.02 -11.31 -4.37
C CYS A 24 -8.40 -10.72 -5.65
N MET A 25 -8.44 -11.44 -6.77
CA MET A 25 -7.76 -11.07 -8.02
C MET A 25 -8.70 -10.44 -9.04
N ASN A 26 -8.20 -9.50 -9.84
CA ASN A 26 -8.86 -9.04 -11.06
C ASN A 26 -8.68 -10.02 -12.23
N ASP A 27 -9.39 -9.82 -13.33
CA ASP A 27 -9.42 -10.76 -14.46
C ASP A 27 -8.03 -11.05 -15.05
N THR A 28 -7.19 -10.03 -15.18
CA THR A 28 -5.80 -10.19 -15.66
C THR A 28 -4.96 -11.03 -14.68
N GLN A 29 -5.13 -10.80 -13.38
CA GLN A 29 -4.44 -11.57 -12.35
C GLN A 29 -4.93 -13.02 -12.30
N LYS A 30 -6.23 -13.27 -12.52
CA LYS A 30 -6.81 -14.62 -12.58
C LYS A 30 -6.23 -15.43 -13.74
N ILE A 31 -6.11 -14.86 -14.93
CA ILE A 31 -5.47 -15.52 -16.09
C ILE A 31 -4.01 -15.89 -15.75
N TRP A 32 -3.28 -14.98 -15.09
CA TRP A 32 -1.92 -15.29 -14.65
C TRP A 32 -1.90 -16.39 -13.58
N PHE A 33 -2.84 -16.37 -12.62
CA PHE A 33 -2.96 -17.38 -11.58
C PHE A 33 -3.21 -18.77 -12.16
N GLU A 34 -4.18 -18.91 -13.07
CA GLU A 34 -4.52 -20.17 -13.74
C GLU A 34 -3.31 -20.75 -14.48
N THR A 35 -2.52 -19.89 -15.13
CA THR A 35 -1.35 -20.35 -15.91
C THR A 35 -0.11 -20.65 -15.05
N LYS A 36 0.03 -20.00 -13.89
CA LYS A 36 1.28 -20.07 -13.10
C LYS A 36 1.17 -20.82 -11.79
N LEU A 37 -0.01 -20.90 -11.18
CA LEU A 37 -0.20 -21.40 -9.82
C LEU A 37 -1.20 -22.55 -9.76
N SER A 38 -2.36 -22.41 -10.39
CA SER A 38 -3.47 -23.38 -10.24
C SER A 38 -3.07 -24.81 -10.61
N GLY A 39 -3.43 -25.76 -9.75
CA GLY A 39 -3.27 -27.19 -10.02
C GLY A 39 -1.82 -27.67 -10.08
N LYS A 40 -0.86 -26.87 -9.60
CA LYS A 40 0.56 -27.22 -9.56
C LYS A 40 1.00 -27.94 -8.29
N ASN A 41 0.05 -28.21 -7.39
CA ASN A 41 0.29 -28.90 -6.13
C ASN A 41 1.39 -28.22 -5.29
N LEU A 42 1.34 -26.88 -5.26
CA LEU A 42 2.28 -26.05 -4.50
C LEU A 42 1.79 -25.92 -3.06
N THR A 43 2.74 -25.90 -2.13
CA THR A 43 2.48 -25.40 -0.77
C THR A 43 2.16 -23.91 -0.82
N TRP A 44 1.48 -23.41 0.19
CA TRP A 44 1.22 -21.98 0.35
C TRP A 44 2.52 -21.18 0.31
N GLN A 45 3.59 -21.67 0.95
CA GLN A 45 4.87 -20.95 0.98
C GLN A 45 5.46 -20.78 -0.43
N GLU A 46 5.45 -21.83 -1.25
CA GLU A 46 5.94 -21.75 -2.63
C GLU A 46 5.07 -20.82 -3.49
N ALA A 47 3.74 -20.91 -3.35
CA ALA A 47 2.82 -20.04 -4.06
C ALA A 47 3.00 -18.57 -3.65
N HIS A 48 3.14 -18.32 -2.34
CA HIS A 48 3.41 -17.00 -1.78
C HIS A 48 4.67 -16.38 -2.39
N ASP A 49 5.77 -17.13 -2.47
CA ASP A 49 7.04 -16.62 -3.01
C ASP A 49 6.92 -16.29 -4.51
N ILE A 50 6.16 -17.07 -5.27
CA ILE A 50 5.89 -16.78 -6.69
C ILE A 50 5.04 -15.51 -6.83
N VAL A 51 4.00 -15.36 -6.02
CA VAL A 51 3.12 -14.18 -6.00
C VAL A 51 3.91 -12.94 -5.58
N ALA A 52 4.70 -13.03 -4.52
CA ALA A 52 5.56 -11.96 -4.04
C ALA A 52 6.57 -11.54 -5.11
N ASN A 53 7.25 -12.48 -5.78
CA ASN A 53 8.17 -12.15 -6.86
C ASN A 53 7.47 -11.49 -8.06
N LYS A 54 6.23 -11.87 -8.36
CA LYS A 54 5.47 -11.30 -9.48
C LYS A 54 4.96 -9.88 -9.18
N PHE A 55 4.41 -9.65 -8.00
CA PHE A 55 3.67 -8.44 -7.68
C PHE A 55 4.42 -7.49 -6.73
N ASN A 56 5.30 -8.00 -5.88
CA ASN A 56 6.08 -7.22 -4.92
C ASN A 56 7.52 -6.98 -5.41
N THR A 57 7.66 -6.54 -6.67
CA THR A 57 8.99 -6.19 -7.22
C THR A 57 9.49 -4.87 -6.64
N LEU A 58 10.81 -4.70 -6.52
CA LEU A 58 11.42 -3.42 -6.13
C LEU A 58 10.89 -2.25 -6.98
N LEU A 59 10.67 -2.47 -8.28
CA LEU A 59 10.08 -1.47 -9.17
C LEU A 59 8.64 -1.09 -8.78
N HIS A 60 7.83 -2.08 -8.38
CA HIS A 60 6.47 -1.83 -7.89
C HIS A 60 6.49 -1.05 -6.58
N GLN A 61 7.36 -1.42 -5.64
CA GLN A 61 7.56 -0.70 -4.39
C GLN A 61 8.01 0.74 -4.63
N LEU A 62 9.00 0.97 -5.49
CA LEU A 62 9.45 2.31 -5.86
C LEU A 62 8.33 3.12 -6.53
N LYS A 63 7.46 2.49 -7.33
CA LYS A 63 6.32 3.15 -7.95
C LYS A 63 5.30 3.59 -6.89
N LEU A 64 4.96 2.73 -5.94
CA LEU A 64 4.06 3.07 -4.84
C LEU A 64 4.66 4.19 -3.97
N TYR A 65 5.95 4.10 -3.64
CA TYR A 65 6.68 5.12 -2.90
C TYR A 65 6.65 6.48 -3.61
N ALA A 66 6.90 6.49 -4.92
CA ALA A 66 6.83 7.70 -5.74
C ALA A 66 5.41 8.31 -5.78
N GLN A 67 4.36 7.47 -5.80
CA GLN A 67 2.98 7.95 -5.75
C GLN A 67 2.66 8.67 -4.45
N VAL A 68 3.19 8.19 -3.32
CA VAL A 68 3.02 8.85 -2.01
C VAL A 68 3.82 10.14 -1.95
N ILE A 69 5.11 10.12 -2.34
CA ILE A 69 5.97 11.31 -2.28
C ILE A 69 5.46 12.44 -3.18
N HIS A 70 4.91 12.12 -4.35
CA HIS A 70 4.40 13.11 -5.29
C HIS A 70 2.90 13.36 -5.15
N MET A 71 2.29 12.96 -4.04
CA MET A 71 0.86 13.14 -3.83
C MET A 71 0.53 14.60 -3.54
N MET A 72 -0.28 15.22 -4.41
CA MET A 72 -0.67 16.62 -4.30
C MET A 72 -2.10 16.81 -3.84
N GLN A 73 -2.32 17.76 -2.93
CA GLN A 73 -3.66 18.18 -2.55
C GLN A 73 -4.34 18.81 -3.78
N LYS A 74 -5.48 18.27 -4.19
CA LYS A 74 -6.21 18.79 -5.35
C LYS A 74 -6.82 20.17 -5.02
N PRO A 75 -7.02 21.07 -6.01
CA PRO A 75 -7.53 22.43 -5.78
C PRO A 75 -8.83 22.52 -4.96
N ASN A 76 -9.71 21.52 -5.08
CA ASN A 76 -11.01 21.46 -4.41
C ASN A 76 -11.08 20.40 -3.30
N GLU A 77 -9.95 19.79 -2.94
CA GLU A 77 -9.88 18.76 -1.90
C GLU A 77 -9.69 19.41 -0.52
N SER A 78 -10.49 18.98 0.45
CA SER A 78 -10.32 19.43 1.84
C SER A 78 -8.99 18.91 2.40
N LEU A 79 -8.44 19.59 3.41
CA LEU A 79 -7.22 19.14 4.06
C LEU A 79 -7.38 17.74 4.66
N MET A 80 -8.51 17.45 5.30
CA MET A 80 -8.80 16.14 5.88
C MET A 80 -8.87 15.04 4.81
N ALA A 81 -9.55 15.29 3.68
CA ALA A 81 -9.61 14.31 2.60
C ALA A 81 -8.23 14.01 2.01
N TYR A 82 -7.37 15.03 1.89
CA TYR A 82 -5.98 14.84 1.48
C TYR A 82 -5.19 14.02 2.49
N ILE A 83 -5.31 14.31 3.80
CA ILE A 83 -4.65 13.56 4.87
C ILE A 83 -5.07 12.09 4.84
N ASP A 84 -6.38 11.82 4.78
CA ASP A 84 -6.91 10.46 4.78
C ASP A 84 -6.36 9.65 3.60
N ASN A 85 -6.41 10.24 2.40
CA ASN A 85 -5.88 9.61 1.19
C ASN A 85 -4.35 9.42 1.24
N PHE A 86 -3.62 10.39 1.79
CA PHE A 86 -2.17 10.27 1.96
C PHE A 86 -1.80 9.14 2.93
N LEU A 87 -2.51 9.03 4.06
CA LEU A 87 -2.28 7.98 5.05
C LEU A 87 -2.64 6.59 4.50
N GLU A 88 -3.74 6.48 3.75
CA GLU A 88 -4.12 5.25 3.06
C GLU A 88 -3.02 4.81 2.08
N LYS A 89 -2.55 5.72 1.21
CA LYS A 89 -1.48 5.39 0.25
C LYS A 89 -0.13 5.14 0.90
N LYS A 90 0.21 5.85 1.98
CA LYS A 90 1.39 5.57 2.80
C LYS A 90 1.36 4.13 3.32
N MET A 91 0.22 3.70 3.85
CA MET A 91 0.03 2.36 4.38
C MET A 91 0.10 1.29 3.29
N GLU A 92 -0.58 1.49 2.15
CA GLU A 92 -0.49 0.60 0.98
C GLU A 92 0.95 0.44 0.47
N ALA A 93 1.72 1.53 0.46
CA ALA A 93 3.11 1.54 0.01
C ALA A 93 4.11 1.03 1.06
N GLY A 94 3.67 0.73 2.29
CA GLY A 94 4.56 0.32 3.37
C GLY A 94 5.59 1.38 3.77
N CYS A 95 5.28 2.67 3.59
CA CYS A 95 6.20 3.75 3.88
C CYS A 95 6.34 3.98 5.39
N GLU A 96 7.55 3.83 5.92
CA GLU A 96 7.86 4.23 7.30
C GLU A 96 7.85 5.75 7.44
N GLU A 97 7.64 6.21 8.68
CA GLU A 97 7.69 7.64 8.97
C GLU A 97 9.13 8.16 8.89
N SER A 98 9.33 9.19 8.07
CA SER A 98 10.63 9.82 7.89
C SER A 98 10.48 11.32 7.70
N GLN A 99 11.54 12.08 8.01
CA GLN A 99 11.57 13.52 7.76
C GLN A 99 11.31 13.85 6.28
N ALA A 100 11.84 13.04 5.36
CA ALA A 100 11.61 13.20 3.92
C ALA A 100 10.13 13.06 3.55
N LEU A 101 9.43 12.08 4.16
CA LEU A 101 8.01 11.87 3.92
C LEU A 101 7.15 13.00 4.50
N VAL A 102 7.51 13.52 5.67
CA VAL A 102 6.86 14.69 6.28
C VAL A 102 7.05 15.93 5.40
N VAL A 103 8.27 16.16 4.93
CA VAL A 103 8.57 17.26 4.00
C VAL A 103 7.74 17.10 2.72
N ALA A 104 7.70 15.91 2.11
CA ALA A 104 6.91 15.65 0.92
C ALA A 104 5.42 15.94 1.14
N PHE A 105 4.83 15.41 2.22
CA PHE A 105 3.43 15.68 2.60
C PHE A 105 3.14 17.18 2.70
N LEU A 106 3.99 17.92 3.41
CA LEU A 106 3.80 19.35 3.58
C LEU A 106 3.96 20.09 2.24
N SER A 107 5.01 19.78 1.47
CA SER A 107 5.38 20.49 0.22
C SER A 107 4.28 20.49 -0.84
N PHE A 108 3.33 19.57 -0.76
CA PHE A 108 2.25 19.45 -1.72
C PHE A 108 0.85 19.80 -1.16
N LEU A 109 0.81 20.44 0.01
CA LEU A 109 -0.37 21.14 0.50
C LEU A 109 -0.71 22.35 -0.37
N LEU A 110 -2.00 22.72 -0.42
CA LEU A 110 -2.39 23.99 -0.99
C LEU A 110 -1.77 25.15 -0.18
N PRO A 111 -1.41 26.29 -0.83
CA PRO A 111 -0.74 27.41 -0.15
C PRO A 111 -1.43 27.87 1.13
N LYS A 112 -2.77 27.93 1.13
CA LYS A 112 -3.60 28.30 2.28
C LYS A 112 -3.45 27.38 3.52
N HIS A 113 -3.05 26.12 3.31
CA HIS A 113 -2.82 25.15 4.39
C HIS A 113 -1.34 25.08 4.77
N TRP A 114 -0.45 25.24 3.79
CA TRP A 114 1.00 25.28 3.99
C TRP A 114 1.42 26.36 4.99
N GLU A 115 0.94 27.59 4.82
CA GLU A 115 1.31 28.72 5.70
C GLU A 115 0.92 28.44 7.16
N ASN A 116 -0.28 27.90 7.39
CA ASN A 116 -0.76 27.53 8.72
C ASN A 116 0.04 26.36 9.32
N ALA A 117 0.36 25.34 8.53
CA ALA A 117 1.15 24.20 9.00
C ALA A 117 2.57 24.61 9.39
N TYR A 118 3.22 25.47 8.59
CA TYR A 118 4.56 25.96 8.87
C TYR A 118 4.63 26.76 10.16
N LEU A 119 3.65 27.65 10.40
CA LEU A 119 3.57 28.43 11.65
C LEU A 119 3.45 27.53 12.88
N LEU A 120 2.63 26.48 12.82
CA LEU A 120 2.47 25.53 13.92
C LEU A 120 3.75 24.74 14.21
N ILE A 121 4.46 24.31 13.16
CA ILE A 121 5.74 23.61 13.29
C ILE A 121 6.80 24.54 13.90
N ALA A 122 6.90 25.77 13.40
CA ALA A 122 7.83 26.78 13.93
C ALA A 122 7.54 27.11 15.40
N MET A 123 6.28 27.23 15.81
CA MET A 123 5.90 27.43 17.21
C MET A 123 6.27 26.25 18.10
N LYS A 124 6.15 25.01 17.60
CA LYS A 124 6.40 23.80 18.37
C LYS A 124 7.89 23.45 18.50
N TYR A 125 8.70 23.78 17.49
CA TYR A 125 10.10 23.33 17.41
C TYR A 125 11.12 24.46 17.22
N GLY A 126 10.69 25.72 17.14
CA GLY A 126 11.56 26.89 16.96
C GLY A 126 12.12 27.49 18.26
N SER A 127 12.18 26.71 19.34
CA SER A 127 12.78 27.10 20.64
C SER A 127 14.18 26.52 20.79
#